data_AF-A0A2D8UMV8-F1
#
_entry.id   AF-A0A2D8UMV8-F1
#
_cell.length_a   1.000
_cell.length_b   1.000
_cell.length_c   1.000
_cell.angle_alpha   90.00
_cell.angle_beta   90.00
_cell.angle_gamma   90.00
#
_symmetry.space_group_name_H-M   'P 1'
#
loop_
_entity.id
_entity.type
_entity.pdbx_description
1 polymer ?
#
loop_
_entity_poly.entity_id
_entity_poly.type
_entity_poly.pdbx_seq_one_letter_code
_entity_poly.pdbx_strand_id
1 'polypeptide(L)'
;MKFEVYDYSWEKLRYLKNDINQNILGISPKYIKWNFNNQNFIINTKDPSANFVLIGEDYLILQYREKSEEYPYPRNMVIYNFNAVVEHVVEVPFLKTPEVAFNHQNLQASFDGFMRLDRKDDTSPYEILIDNQRHVLVSLYDEKHGDSFDDRAGKPHELQALNVETGKFHPTWCKYYGRM
;
A
#
# COMPACT_ATOMS: atom_id res chain seq x y z
N MET A 1 3.67 9.85 16.50
CA MET A 1 4.61 10.55 15.60
C MET A 1 3.84 11.29 14.52
N LYS A 2 4.38 12.37 13.95
CA LYS A 2 3.76 13.15 12.86
C LYS A 2 4.65 13.11 11.62
N PHE A 3 4.02 13.03 10.46
CA PHE A 3 4.68 13.04 9.16
C PHE A 3 4.23 14.26 8.37
N GLU A 4 5.18 15.01 7.84
CA GLU A 4 4.96 16.09 6.90
C GLU A 4 5.13 15.52 5.49
N VAL A 5 4.07 15.57 4.68
CA VAL A 5 4.05 15.05 3.31
C VAL A 5 3.74 16.20 2.37
N TYR A 6 4.63 16.47 1.42
CA TYR A 6 4.32 17.38 0.33
C TYR A 6 3.85 16.58 -0.88
N ASP A 7 2.66 16.90 -1.37
CA ASP A 7 1.90 16.10 -2.34
C ASP A 7 2.02 16.69 -3.75
N TYR A 8 2.52 15.92 -4.72
CA TYR A 8 2.60 16.29 -6.14
C TYR A 8 1.23 16.59 -6.75
N SER A 9 0.19 15.82 -6.41
CA SER A 9 -1.10 15.90 -7.09
C SER A 9 -1.86 17.18 -6.79
N TRP A 10 -1.57 17.81 -5.65
CA TRP A 10 -2.31 18.98 -5.16
C TRP A 10 -1.39 20.15 -4.78
N GLU A 11 -0.07 20.00 -4.99
CA GLU A 11 0.99 20.95 -4.61
C GLU A 11 0.87 21.49 -3.18
N LYS A 12 0.41 20.65 -2.25
CA LYS A 12 0.08 21.06 -0.88
C LYS A 12 0.80 20.22 0.16
N LEU A 13 1.04 20.87 1.30
CA LEU A 13 1.53 20.20 2.50
C LEU A 13 0.37 19.48 3.21
N ARG A 14 0.60 18.23 3.60
CA ARG A 14 -0.31 17.41 4.40
C ARG A 14 0.41 16.92 5.64
N TYR A 15 -0.35 16.69 6.70
CA TYR A 15 0.15 16.13 7.94
C TYR A 15 -0.51 14.79 8.19
N LEU A 16 0.29 13.73 8.17
CA LEU A 16 -0.14 12.37 8.48
C LEU A 16 0.28 11.99 9.91
N LYS A 17 -0.47 11.08 10.49
CA LYS A 17 -0.22 10.48 11.79
C LYS A 17 0.28 9.05 11.58
N ASN A 18 1.00 8.55 12.57
CA ASN A 18 1.22 7.11 12.70
C ASN A 18 -0.11 6.48 13.17
N ASP A 19 -0.96 6.12 12.21
CA ASP A 19 -2.28 5.55 12.43
C ASP A 19 -2.67 4.73 11.20
N ILE A 20 -2.73 3.40 11.36
CA ILE A 20 -3.13 2.45 10.30
C ILE A 20 -4.57 2.66 9.82
N ASN A 21 -5.37 3.47 10.53
CA ASN A 21 -6.73 3.84 10.15
C ASN A 21 -6.84 5.17 9.41
N GLN A 22 -5.72 5.89 9.24
CA GLN A 22 -5.75 7.15 8.52
C GLN A 22 -6.09 6.94 7.04
N ASN A 23 -7.01 7.76 6.52
CA ASN A 23 -7.26 7.82 5.09
C ASN A 23 -6.07 8.49 4.36
N ILE A 24 -5.44 7.71 3.49
CA ILE A 24 -4.20 8.03 2.76
C ILE A 24 -4.43 8.10 1.25
N LEU A 25 -5.69 8.09 0.79
CA LEU A 25 -5.99 8.03 -0.62
C LEU A 25 -5.62 9.31 -1.37
N GLY A 26 -5.06 9.13 -2.57
CA GLY A 26 -4.73 10.23 -3.48
C GLY A 26 -3.60 11.13 -2.99
N ILE A 27 -2.68 10.58 -2.19
CA ILE A 27 -1.46 11.25 -1.76
C ILE A 27 -0.32 10.74 -2.64
N SER A 28 0.19 11.61 -3.52
CA SER A 28 1.39 11.33 -4.31
C SER A 28 2.55 12.10 -3.67
N PRO A 29 3.33 11.50 -2.76
CA PRO A 29 4.37 12.24 -2.05
C PRO A 29 5.45 12.69 -3.06
N LYS A 30 5.93 13.92 -2.89
CA LYS A 30 7.23 14.43 -3.38
C LYS A 30 8.32 14.28 -2.34
N TYR A 31 7.95 14.45 -1.09
CA TYR A 31 8.75 14.04 0.04
C TYR A 31 7.88 13.68 1.21
N ILE A 32 8.48 12.92 2.12
CA ILE A 32 7.93 12.61 3.44
C ILE A 32 9.00 12.93 4.45
N LYS A 33 8.69 13.78 5.43
CA LYS A 33 9.58 14.12 6.54
C LYS A 33 8.95 13.75 7.86
N TRP A 34 9.78 13.29 8.80
CA TRP A 34 9.35 13.03 10.17
C TRP A 34 10.51 13.15 11.14
N ASN A 35 10.19 13.20 12.43
CA ASN A 35 11.18 13.12 13.51
C ASN A 35 10.98 11.81 14.27
N PHE A 36 12.07 11.06 14.45
CA PHE A 36 12.10 9.82 15.21
C PHE A 36 13.39 9.77 16.03
N ASN A 37 13.31 9.42 17.31
CA ASN A 37 14.46 9.38 18.23
C ASN A 37 15.35 10.64 18.20
N ASN A 38 14.73 11.83 18.18
CA ASN A 38 15.40 13.14 18.08
C ASN A 38 16.22 13.36 16.80
N GLN A 39 16.01 12.56 15.77
CA GLN A 39 16.61 12.72 14.45
C GLN A 39 15.54 13.02 13.41
N ASN A 40 15.88 13.88 12.45
CA ASN A 40 15.00 14.23 11.34
C ASN A 40 15.33 13.35 10.14
N PHE A 41 14.30 12.73 9.58
CA PHE A 41 14.39 11.87 8.41
C PHE A 41 13.59 12.48 7.26
N ILE A 42 14.06 12.20 6.05
CA ILE A 42 13.39 12.60 4.82
C ILE A 42 13.53 11.50 3.77
N ILE A 43 12.42 11.11 3.16
CA ILE A 43 12.41 10.36 1.91
C ILE A 43 12.00 11.33 0.81
N ASN A 44 12.85 11.48 -0.20
CA ASN A 44 12.54 12.24 -1.40
C ASN A 44 12.12 11.27 -2.50
N THR A 45 10.96 11.47 -3.07
CA THR A 45 10.49 10.71 -4.23
C THR A 45 10.81 11.54 -5.47
N LYS A 46 11.61 10.95 -6.37
CA LYS A 46 12.05 11.64 -7.59
C LYS A 46 11.00 11.65 -8.70
N ASP A 47 9.93 10.90 -8.51
CA ASP A 47 8.94 10.60 -9.53
C ASP A 47 7.52 10.86 -9.00
N PRO A 48 6.69 11.69 -9.66
CA PRO A 48 5.28 11.84 -9.34
C PRO A 48 4.46 10.53 -9.48
N SER A 49 5.05 9.46 -10.02
CA SER A 49 4.44 8.13 -10.07
C SER A 49 4.38 7.41 -8.71
N ALA A 50 5.03 7.93 -7.66
CA ALA A 50 4.78 7.51 -6.29
C ALA A 50 3.35 7.94 -5.91
N ASN A 51 2.42 6.99 -5.79
CA ASN A 51 0.99 7.30 -5.72
C ASN A 51 0.32 6.86 -4.42
N PHE A 52 1.05 6.14 -3.56
CA PHE A 52 0.48 5.64 -2.32
C PHE A 52 1.52 5.61 -1.20
N VAL A 53 1.13 6.16 -0.06
CA VAL A 53 1.90 6.13 1.19
C VAL A 53 1.03 5.47 2.23
N LEU A 54 1.49 4.34 2.78
CA LEU A 54 0.89 3.79 3.99
C LEU A 54 1.85 3.95 5.16
N ILE A 55 1.31 4.40 6.29
CA ILE A 55 2.06 4.57 7.53
C ILE A 55 1.52 3.52 8.50
N GLY A 56 2.34 2.51 8.75
CA GLY A 56 2.12 1.47 9.74
C GLY A 56 2.45 1.95 11.15
N GLU A 57 2.35 1.03 12.11
CA GLU A 57 2.75 1.30 13.50
C GLU A 57 4.25 1.56 13.63
N ASP A 58 5.06 0.82 12.87
CA ASP A 58 6.54 0.81 12.92
C ASP A 58 7.21 0.91 11.54
N TYR A 59 6.43 1.02 10.46
CA TYR A 59 6.92 1.02 9.09
C TYR A 59 6.21 2.06 8.20
N LEU A 60 6.78 2.31 7.02
CA LEU A 60 6.21 3.12 5.96
C LEU A 60 6.32 2.39 4.63
N ILE A 61 5.26 2.41 3.83
CA ILE A 61 5.23 1.80 2.50
C ILE A 61 5.05 2.87 1.43
N LEU A 62 5.93 2.86 0.43
CA LEU A 62 5.82 3.65 -0.78
C LEU A 62 5.54 2.75 -1.97
N GLN A 63 4.48 3.04 -2.72
CA GLN A 63 4.19 2.37 -3.99
C GLN A 63 4.54 3.25 -5.18
N TYR A 64 5.28 2.69 -6.14
CA TYR A 64 5.70 3.35 -7.38
C TYR A 64 4.93 2.75 -8.55
N ARG A 65 4.27 3.58 -9.38
CA ARG A 65 3.52 3.09 -10.56
C ARG A 65 4.39 2.96 -11.80
N GLU A 66 5.35 3.85 -11.97
CA GLU A 66 6.26 3.83 -13.12
C GLU A 66 7.62 3.25 -12.74
N LYS A 67 8.38 2.90 -13.77
CA LYS A 67 9.75 2.43 -13.61
C LYS A 67 10.61 3.59 -13.12
N SER A 68 11.10 3.48 -11.89
CA SER A 68 12.06 4.41 -11.33
C SER A 68 13.49 4.03 -11.77
N GLU A 69 14.39 5.01 -11.93
CA GLU A 69 15.82 4.72 -12.13
C GLU A 69 16.43 4.01 -10.90
N GLU A 70 15.89 4.28 -9.71
CA GLU A 70 16.28 3.65 -8.45
C GLU A 70 15.71 2.23 -8.33
N TYR A 71 14.48 2.02 -8.83
CA TYR A 71 13.78 0.74 -8.78
C TYR A 71 13.27 0.36 -10.18
N PRO A 72 14.01 -0.46 -10.95
CA PRO A 72 13.81 -0.64 -12.38
C PRO A 72 12.59 -1.51 -12.76
N TYR A 73 11.64 -1.73 -11.84
CA TYR A 73 10.42 -2.47 -12.12
C TYR A 73 9.18 -1.61 -11.85
N PRO A 74 8.23 -1.55 -12.80
CA PRO A 74 6.97 -0.84 -12.61
C PRO A 74 6.11 -1.55 -11.56
N ARG A 75 5.33 -0.77 -10.78
CA ARG A 75 4.38 -1.25 -9.76
C ARG A 75 4.98 -1.83 -8.47
N ASN A 76 6.25 -1.58 -8.18
CA ASN A 76 6.91 -2.00 -6.93
C ASN A 76 6.42 -1.25 -5.69
N MET A 77 6.62 -1.86 -4.52
CA MET A 77 6.51 -1.18 -3.23
C MET A 77 7.84 -1.23 -2.48
N VAL A 78 8.13 -0.22 -1.67
CA VAL A 78 9.31 -0.18 -0.81
C VAL A 78 8.84 0.02 0.63
N ILE A 79 9.30 -0.87 1.51
CA ILE A 79 9.02 -0.83 2.95
C ILE A 79 10.24 -0.23 3.64
N TYR A 80 10.01 0.83 4.40
CA TYR A 80 10.99 1.51 5.23
C TYR A 80 10.63 1.34 6.70
N ASN A 81 11.61 1.24 7.58
CA ASN A 81 11.40 1.57 8.99
C ASN A 81 11.52 3.08 9.25
N PHE A 82 11.23 3.50 10.47
CA PHE A 82 11.27 4.93 10.84
C PHE A 82 12.67 5.54 10.94
N ASN A 83 13.74 4.76 10.76
CA ASN A 83 15.09 5.30 10.55
C ASN A 83 15.37 5.55 9.05
N ALA A 84 14.35 5.48 8.19
CA ALA A 84 14.45 5.60 6.73
C ALA A 84 15.35 4.53 6.08
N VAL A 85 15.55 3.39 6.75
CA VAL A 85 16.26 2.25 6.18
C VAL A 85 15.27 1.42 5.38
N VAL A 86 15.62 1.08 4.13
CA VAL A 86 14.86 0.15 3.29
C VAL A 86 14.97 -1.24 3.89
N GLU A 87 13.85 -1.80 4.31
CA GLU A 87 13.79 -3.19 4.81
C GLU A 87 13.46 -4.14 3.66
N HIS A 88 12.54 -3.74 2.78
CA HIS A 88 12.13 -4.55 1.63
C HIS A 88 11.88 -3.71 0.39
N VAL A 89 12.33 -4.23 -0.75
CA VAL A 89 11.85 -3.82 -2.08
C VAL A 89 10.97 -4.96 -2.58
N VAL A 90 9.67 -4.70 -2.67
CA VAL A 90 8.63 -5.67 -2.96
C VAL A 90 8.39 -5.73 -4.45
N GLU A 91 8.57 -6.93 -5.00
CA GLU A 91 8.17 -7.25 -6.36
C GLU A 91 6.70 -7.67 -6.40
N VAL A 92 5.97 -7.18 -7.40
CA VAL A 92 4.57 -7.53 -7.66
C VAL A 92 4.43 -9.05 -7.85
N PRO A 93 3.42 -9.70 -7.23
CA PRO A 93 3.28 -11.14 -7.33
C PRO A 93 2.69 -11.52 -8.70
N PHE A 94 2.83 -12.79 -9.09
CA PHE A 94 2.19 -13.31 -10.29
C PHE A 94 0.72 -13.66 -9.99
N LEU A 95 -0.22 -13.02 -10.67
CA LEU A 95 -1.63 -13.00 -10.27
C LEU A 95 -2.45 -14.10 -10.92
N LYS A 96 -2.37 -15.28 -10.32
CA LYS A 96 -3.27 -16.42 -10.63
C LYS A 96 -3.96 -16.95 -9.38
N THR A 97 -3.97 -16.18 -8.31
CA THR A 97 -4.51 -16.60 -7.02
C THR A 97 -6.04 -16.58 -7.04
N PRO A 98 -6.72 -17.69 -6.69
CA PRO A 98 -8.17 -17.71 -6.53
C PRO A 98 -8.64 -16.73 -5.43
N GLU A 99 -9.84 -16.16 -5.59
CA GLU A 99 -10.46 -15.32 -4.56
C GLU A 99 -10.69 -16.11 -3.26
N VAL A 100 -10.33 -15.52 -2.12
CA VAL A 100 -10.63 -16.16 -0.83
C VAL A 100 -12.13 -16.16 -0.56
N ALA A 101 -12.69 -17.33 -0.26
CA ALA A 101 -14.06 -17.46 0.21
C ALA A 101 -14.14 -17.07 1.69
N PHE A 102 -14.92 -16.04 2.01
CA PHE A 102 -15.04 -15.52 3.37
C PHE A 102 -15.85 -16.45 4.29
N ASN A 103 -15.34 -16.67 5.51
CA ASN A 103 -16.10 -17.21 6.63
C ASN A 103 -16.30 -16.12 7.68
N HIS A 104 -17.55 -15.69 7.87
CA HIS A 104 -17.95 -14.61 8.79
C HIS A 104 -17.60 -14.85 10.27
N GLN A 105 -17.21 -16.07 10.67
CA GLN A 105 -16.80 -16.38 12.04
C GLN A 105 -15.41 -15.83 12.40
N ASN A 106 -14.56 -15.56 11.39
CA ASN A 106 -13.26 -14.91 11.58
C ASN A 106 -13.42 -13.39 11.33
N LEU A 107 -14.01 -12.71 12.31
CA LEU A 107 -14.36 -11.28 12.33
C LEU A 107 -13.19 -10.30 12.15
N GLN A 108 -11.93 -10.75 12.10
CA GLN A 108 -10.76 -9.90 11.86
C GLN A 108 -10.65 -9.34 10.42
N ALA A 109 -11.60 -9.68 9.54
CA ALA A 109 -11.58 -9.31 8.12
C ALA A 109 -12.99 -9.01 7.55
N SER A 110 -13.86 -8.33 8.32
CA SER A 110 -15.15 -7.85 7.77
C SER A 110 -14.88 -6.80 6.69
N PHE A 111 -15.15 -7.15 5.44
CA PHE A 111 -14.80 -6.34 4.27
C PHE A 111 -15.98 -6.25 3.29
N ASP A 112 -17.03 -5.54 3.70
CA ASP A 112 -17.92 -4.85 2.77
C ASP A 112 -17.42 -3.43 2.46
N GLY A 113 -16.33 -3.03 3.12
CA GLY A 113 -15.94 -1.66 3.34
C GLY A 113 -14.83 -1.12 2.44
N PHE A 114 -14.57 -1.67 1.25
CA PHE A 114 -13.61 -1.10 0.29
C PHE A 114 -14.17 -0.98 -1.13
N MET A 115 -13.95 0.20 -1.74
CA MET A 115 -14.05 0.43 -3.18
C MET A 115 -12.70 0.98 -3.64
N ARG A 116 -11.90 0.19 -4.35
CA ARG A 116 -10.49 0.50 -4.63
C ARG A 116 -9.63 0.28 -3.40
N LEU A 117 -8.91 1.30 -3.03
CA LEU A 117 -8.32 1.45 -1.70
C LEU A 117 -9.16 2.43 -0.88
N ASP A 118 -10.28 2.94 -1.40
CA ASP A 118 -11.19 3.78 -0.62
C ASP A 118 -11.93 2.90 0.37
N ARG A 119 -11.71 3.17 1.64
CA ARG A 119 -12.60 2.74 2.71
C ARG A 119 -14.02 3.25 2.40
N LYS A 120 -14.96 2.35 2.21
CA LYS A 120 -16.41 2.60 2.21
C LYS A 120 -16.91 2.84 3.64
N ASP A 121 -16.21 2.31 4.65
CA ASP A 121 -16.40 2.67 6.06
C ASP A 121 -15.05 2.93 6.76
N ASP A 122 -15.01 3.91 7.66
CA ASP A 122 -13.79 4.30 8.37
C ASP A 122 -13.24 3.19 9.29
N THR A 123 -14.04 2.15 9.55
CA THR A 123 -13.70 1.01 10.41
C THR A 123 -12.93 -0.10 9.71
N SER A 124 -12.90 -0.11 8.37
CA SER A 124 -12.26 -1.17 7.59
C SER A 124 -10.75 -1.05 7.63
N PRO A 125 -10.00 -2.02 8.18
CA PRO A 125 -8.57 -1.83 8.42
C PRO A 125 -7.73 -1.92 7.13
N TYR A 126 -6.64 -1.15 7.04
CA TYR A 126 -5.63 -1.33 5.99
C TYR A 126 -4.63 -2.44 6.36
N GLU A 127 -4.59 -2.86 7.62
CA GLU A 127 -3.75 -3.94 8.12
C GLU A 127 -4.59 -5.05 8.73
N ILE A 128 -4.29 -6.30 8.40
CA ILE A 128 -4.96 -7.50 8.90
C ILE A 128 -3.96 -8.51 9.45
N LEU A 129 -4.49 -9.46 10.22
CA LEU A 129 -3.75 -10.63 10.64
C LEU A 129 -4.19 -11.85 9.81
N ILE A 130 -3.22 -12.55 9.22
CA ILE A 130 -3.39 -13.85 8.59
C ILE A 130 -2.37 -14.77 9.24
N ASP A 131 -2.81 -15.88 9.82
CA ASP A 131 -1.94 -16.82 10.55
C ASP A 131 -1.03 -16.14 11.60
N ASN A 132 -1.58 -15.18 12.34
CA ASN A 132 -0.89 -14.34 13.33
C ASN A 132 0.25 -13.48 12.78
N GLN A 133 0.31 -13.25 11.47
CA GLN A 133 1.27 -12.37 10.81
C GLN A 133 0.58 -11.11 10.29
N ARG A 134 1.25 -9.96 10.44
CA ARG A 134 0.74 -8.67 9.98
C ARG A 134 0.83 -8.58 8.46
N HIS A 135 -0.28 -8.22 7.86
CA HIS A 135 -0.36 -7.99 6.43
C HIS A 135 -1.06 -6.68 6.15
N VAL A 136 -0.50 -5.89 5.25
CA VAL A 136 -1.15 -4.69 4.72
C VAL A 136 -1.92 -5.04 3.46
N LEU A 137 -3.09 -4.44 3.30
CA LEU A 137 -3.90 -4.55 2.09
C LEU A 137 -3.47 -3.50 1.07
N VAL A 138 -3.05 -3.97 -0.09
CA VAL A 138 -2.53 -3.13 -1.17
C VAL A 138 -3.21 -3.47 -2.48
N SER A 139 -3.45 -2.45 -3.31
CA SER A 139 -3.99 -2.60 -4.65
C SER A 139 -2.89 -2.33 -5.66
N LEU A 140 -2.68 -3.30 -6.54
CA LEU A 140 -1.56 -3.30 -7.48
C LEU A 140 -1.94 -2.78 -8.88
N TYR A 141 -3.25 -2.65 -9.17
CA TYR A 141 -3.76 -2.25 -10.49
C TYR A 141 -4.87 -1.20 -10.34
N ASP A 142 -4.71 -0.07 -11.04
CA ASP A 142 -5.79 0.89 -11.25
C ASP A 142 -6.37 0.77 -12.67
N GLU A 143 -7.59 1.28 -12.87
CA GLU A 143 -8.32 1.20 -14.15
C GLU A 143 -7.59 1.83 -15.35
N LYS A 144 -6.56 2.66 -15.13
CA LYS A 144 -5.80 3.31 -16.20
C LYS A 144 -4.68 2.44 -16.77
N HIS A 145 -4.32 1.36 -16.08
CA HIS A 145 -3.18 0.53 -16.45
C HIS A 145 -3.55 -0.95 -16.46
N GLY A 146 -4.19 -1.37 -17.55
CA GLY A 146 -4.25 -2.76 -18.00
C GLY A 146 -4.12 -2.76 -19.51
N ASP A 147 -2.92 -3.01 -20.02
CA ASP A 147 -2.83 -3.46 -21.41
C ASP A 147 -3.33 -4.90 -21.43
N SER A 148 -4.18 -5.26 -22.38
CA SER A 148 -4.86 -6.56 -22.42
C SER A 148 -3.90 -7.77 -22.56
N PHE A 149 -2.60 -7.49 -22.70
CA PHE A 149 -1.51 -8.45 -22.88
C PHE A 149 -0.52 -8.55 -21.71
N ASP A 150 -0.68 -7.79 -20.63
CA ASP A 150 0.14 -7.97 -19.42
C ASP A 150 -0.41 -9.18 -18.65
N ASP A 151 0.29 -10.31 -18.74
CA ASP A 151 -0.01 -11.57 -18.04
C ASP A 151 0.17 -11.48 -16.52
N ARG A 152 0.72 -10.34 -16.04
CA ARG A 152 0.73 -9.92 -14.64
C ARG A 152 -0.35 -8.90 -14.32
N ALA A 153 -1.17 -8.44 -15.26
CA ALA A 153 -2.30 -7.56 -14.96
C ALA A 153 -3.35 -8.35 -14.18
N GLY A 154 -3.46 -8.04 -12.89
CA GLY A 154 -4.59 -8.48 -12.08
C GLY A 154 -5.90 -7.93 -12.64
N LYS A 155 -7.02 -8.36 -12.08
CA LYS A 155 -8.29 -7.69 -12.44
C LYS A 155 -8.24 -6.27 -11.86
N PRO A 156 -8.79 -5.25 -12.56
CA PRO A 156 -9.12 -4.00 -11.90
C PRO A 156 -9.86 -4.35 -10.62
N HIS A 157 -9.51 -3.69 -9.53
CA HIS A 157 -10.17 -3.88 -8.24
C HIS A 157 -9.75 -5.12 -7.44
N GLU A 158 -8.47 -5.46 -7.46
CA GLU A 158 -7.88 -6.56 -6.70
C GLU A 158 -7.07 -6.05 -5.48
N LEU A 159 -7.40 -6.57 -4.28
CA LEU A 159 -6.59 -6.40 -3.06
C LEU A 159 -5.73 -7.64 -2.83
N GLN A 160 -4.47 -7.38 -2.52
CA GLN A 160 -3.47 -8.37 -2.14
C GLN A 160 -3.01 -8.09 -0.70
N ALA A 161 -2.71 -9.16 0.04
CA ALA A 161 -2.16 -9.05 1.39
C ALA A 161 -0.63 -9.12 1.32
N LEU A 162 0.05 -8.02 1.63
CA LEU A 162 1.50 -7.93 1.68
C LEU A 162 1.97 -8.08 3.13
N ASN A 163 2.79 -9.09 3.42
CA ASN A 163 3.37 -9.27 4.74
C ASN A 163 4.43 -8.18 5.01
N VAL A 164 4.30 -7.46 6.13
CA VAL A 164 5.10 -6.27 6.41
C VAL A 164 6.53 -6.62 6.87
N GLU A 165 6.72 -7.78 7.52
CA GLU A 165 8.02 -8.25 8.00
C GLU A 165 8.88 -8.96 6.95
N THR A 166 8.27 -9.43 5.86
CA THR A 166 8.97 -10.21 4.83
C THR A 166 8.96 -9.56 3.46
N GLY A 167 8.11 -8.56 3.24
CA GLY A 167 7.90 -7.94 1.92
C GLY A 167 7.35 -8.92 0.88
N LYS A 168 6.72 -10.03 1.31
CA LYS A 168 6.14 -11.03 0.42
C LYS A 168 4.63 -11.00 0.49
N PHE A 169 4.00 -11.19 -0.67
CA PHE A 169 2.56 -11.37 -0.71
C PHE A 169 2.15 -12.72 -0.14
N HIS A 170 1.01 -12.75 0.54
CA HIS A 170 0.41 -13.98 0.98
C HIS A 170 0.05 -14.83 -0.25
N PRO A 171 0.46 -16.11 -0.30
CA PRO A 171 0.40 -16.90 -1.54
C PRO A 171 -1.02 -17.16 -2.03
N THR A 172 -2.01 -17.10 -1.14
CA THR A 172 -3.40 -17.46 -1.43
C THR A 172 -4.41 -16.37 -1.12
N TRP A 173 -3.98 -15.20 -0.61
CA TRP A 173 -4.93 -14.18 -0.17
C TRP A 173 -5.13 -13.14 -1.28
N CYS A 174 -6.32 -13.14 -1.86
CA CYS A 174 -6.75 -12.20 -2.88
C CYS A 174 -8.24 -11.91 -2.70
N LYS A 175 -8.62 -10.62 -2.70
CA LYS A 175 -10.04 -10.21 -2.69
C LYS A 175 -10.33 -9.30 -3.88
N TYR A 176 -11.40 -9.60 -4.61
CA TYR A 176 -11.92 -8.70 -5.63
C TYR A 176 -13.01 -7.80 -5.03
N TYR A 177 -13.03 -6.53 -5.40
CA TYR A 177 -14.11 -5.59 -5.05
C TYR A 177 -14.66 -4.93 -6.32
N GLY A 178 -15.81 -4.24 -6.22
CA GLY A 178 -16.42 -3.59 -7.39
C GLY A 178 -17.05 -4.55 -8.42
N ARG A 179 -17.27 -5.82 -8.09
CA ARG A 179 -18.24 -6.65 -8.82
C ARG A 179 -19.65 -6.21 -8.40
N MET A 180 -20.43 -5.78 -9.38
CA MET A 180 -21.83 -5.34 -9.25
C MET A 180 -22.69 -6.34 -8.49
#